data_AF-A0AAU8ASN4-F1
#
_entry.id   AF-A0AAU8ASN4-F1
#
_cell.length_a   1.000
_cell.length_b   1.000
_cell.length_c   1.000
_cell.angle_alpha   90.00
_cell.angle_beta   90.00
_cell.angle_gamma   90.00
#
_symmetry.space_group_name_H-M   'P 1'
#
loop_
_entity.id
_entity.type
_entity.pdbx_description
1 polymer ?
#
loop_
_entity_poly.entity_id
_entity_poly.type
_entity_poly.pdbx_seq_one_letter_code
_entity_poly.pdbx_strand_id
1 'polypeptide(L)' 'MTAGDHQINFEFAYVGDGLGKGGLGTLSVDGTVVAEGRIEKTVPNRFSLDETLDVVRIQEPR' A
#
# COMPACT_ATOMS: atom_id res chain seq x y z
N MET A 1 -7.31 16.36 10.84
CA MET A 1 -5.91 16.03 11.21
C MET A 1 -5.15 17.34 11.27
N THR A 2 -4.23 17.49 12.20
CA THR A 2 -3.35 18.67 12.28
C THR A 2 -2.19 18.51 11.29
N ALA A 3 -1.51 19.59 10.95
CA ALA A 3 -0.27 19.47 10.18
C ALA A 3 0.84 18.81 11.04
N GLY A 4 1.73 18.04 10.41
CA GLY A 4 2.84 17.35 11.06
C GLY A 4 3.12 15.97 10.46
N ASP A 5 3.98 15.21 11.12
CA ASP A 5 4.29 13.84 10.73
C ASP A 5 3.12 12.90 11.04
N HIS A 6 2.78 12.06 10.06
CA HIS A 6 1.77 11.02 10.19
C HIS A 6 2.29 9.70 9.65
N GLN A 7 1.90 8.61 10.29
CA GLN A 7 2.21 7.28 9.79
C GLN A 7 1.05 6.77 8.95
N ILE A 8 1.34 6.43 7.69
CA ILE A 8 0.37 5.81 6.77
C ILE A 8 0.75 4.33 6.62
N ASN A 9 -0.19 3.43 6.92
CA ASN A 9 -0.03 2.01 6.69
C ASN A 9 -1.07 1.53 5.67
N PHE A 10 -0.61 0.80 4.66
CA PHE A 10 -1.48 0.08 3.73
C PHE A 10 -1.25 -1.42 3.88
N GLU A 11 -2.26 -2.12 4.39
CA GLU A 11 -2.26 -3.57 4.54
C GLU A 11 -3.01 -4.20 3.37
N PHE A 12 -2.41 -5.20 2.74
CA PHE A 12 -3.02 -5.91 1.62
C PHE A 12 -3.18 -7.41 1.95
N ALA A 13 -4.38 -7.80 2.35
CA ALA A 13 -4.74 -9.19 2.60
C ALA A 13 -5.06 -9.88 1.27
N TYR A 14 -4.05 -10.56 0.71
CA TYR A 14 -4.17 -11.32 -0.53
C TYR A 14 -5.18 -12.47 -0.39
N VAL A 15 -6.10 -12.59 -1.35
CA VAL A 15 -7.08 -13.69 -1.38
C VAL A 15 -6.99 -14.37 -2.75
N GLY A 16 -6.12 -15.37 -2.85
CA GLY A 16 -5.90 -16.12 -4.08
C GLY A 16 -4.91 -17.27 -3.95
N ASP A 17 -4.97 -18.19 -4.89
CA ASP A 17 -4.19 -19.43 -5.01
C ASP A 17 -3.25 -19.44 -6.25
N GLY A 18 -3.19 -18.35 -6.99
CA GLY A 18 -2.38 -18.20 -8.20
C GLY A 18 -1.96 -16.75 -8.43
N LEU A 19 -1.30 -16.44 -9.55
CA LEU A 19 -0.79 -15.09 -9.82
C LEU A 19 -1.89 -14.09 -10.18
N GLY A 20 -1.68 -12.82 -9.81
CA GLY A 20 -2.54 -11.71 -10.22
C GLY A 20 -3.92 -11.65 -9.54
N LYS A 21 -4.14 -12.40 -8.46
CA LYS A 21 -5.42 -12.32 -7.73
C LYS A 21 -5.51 -11.06 -6.90
N GLY A 22 -6.74 -10.73 -6.55
CA GLY A 22 -7.07 -9.60 -5.71
C GLY A 22 -6.84 -9.85 -4.22
N GLY A 23 -7.21 -8.85 -3.43
CA GLY A 23 -7.09 -8.86 -1.98
C GLY A 23 -7.97 -7.78 -1.36
N LEU A 24 -8.08 -7.79 -0.04
CA LEU A 24 -8.65 -6.68 0.71
C LEU A 24 -7.53 -5.70 1.04
N GLY A 25 -7.67 -4.44 0.64
CA GLY A 25 -6.77 -3.36 1.01
C GLY A 25 -7.35 -2.55 2.17
N THR A 26 -6.56 -2.33 3.21
CA THR A 26 -6.92 -1.52 4.38
C THR A 26 -5.91 -0.40 4.54
N LEU A 27 -6.37 0.85 4.51
CA LEU A 27 -5.55 2.05 4.70
C LEU A 27 -5.80 2.61 6.10
N SER A 28 -4.73 2.83 6.85
CA SER A 28 -4.79 3.51 8.14
C SER A 28 -3.83 4.68 8.22
N VAL A 29 -4.23 5.69 9.00
CA VAL A 29 -3.41 6.85 9.35
C VAL A 29 -3.33 6.92 10.87
N ASP A 30 -2.11 6.92 11.41
CA ASP A 30 -1.82 6.87 12.85
C ASP A 30 -2.57 5.73 13.56
N GLY A 31 -2.62 4.56 12.91
CA GLY A 31 -3.32 3.37 13.40
C GLY A 31 -4.85 3.40 13.28
N THR A 32 -5.44 4.50 12.80
CA THR A 32 -6.89 4.59 12.56
C THR A 32 -7.21 4.20 11.13
N VAL A 33 -8.07 3.21 10.92
CA VAL A 33 -8.54 2.82 9.58
C VAL A 33 -9.37 3.95 8.98
N VAL A 34 -8.94 4.44 7.83
CA VAL A 34 -9.61 5.54 7.10
C VAL A 34 -10.27 5.05 5.81
N ALA A 35 -9.83 3.93 5.26
CA ALA A 35 -10.46 3.31 4.09
C ALA A 35 -10.23 1.80 4.07
N GLU A 36 -11.21 1.08 3.54
CA GLU A 36 -11.12 -0.34 3.23
C GLU A 36 -11.74 -0.57 1.85
N GLY A 37 -11.16 -1.47 1.05
CA GLY A 37 -11.67 -1.75 -0.29
C GLY A 37 -11.20 -3.08 -0.85
N ARG A 38 -12.07 -3.70 -1.66
CA ARG A 38 -11.72 -4.89 -2.42
C ARG A 38 -10.97 -4.49 -3.68
N ILE A 39 -9.78 -5.07 -3.86
CA ILE A 39 -9.04 -5.03 -5.11
C ILE A 39 -9.33 -6.35 -5.81
N GLU A 40 -9.96 -6.31 -6.99
CA GLU A 40 -10.43 -7.51 -7.68
C GLU A 40 -9.29 -8.35 -8.26
N LYS A 41 -8.27 -7.69 -8.81
CA LYS A 41 -7.12 -8.31 -9.47
C LYS A 41 -5.89 -7.47 -9.27
N THR A 42 -4.74 -8.14 -9.24
CA THR A 42 -3.42 -7.52 -9.28
C THR A 42 -2.74 -7.87 -10.58
N VAL A 43 -1.55 -7.32 -10.78
CA VAL A 43 -0.77 -7.52 -11.98
C VAL A 43 0.02 -8.82 -11.80
N PRO A 44 -0.18 -9.85 -12.64
CA PRO A 44 0.41 -11.16 -12.42
C PRO A 44 1.92 -11.23 -12.71
N ASN A 45 2.47 -10.22 -13.40
CA ASN A 45 3.85 -10.18 -13.85
C ASN A 45 4.39 -8.74 -13.78
N ARG A 46 5.71 -8.58 -13.80
CA ARG A 46 6.36 -7.27 -13.79
C ARG A 46 6.08 -6.50 -15.08
N PHE A 47 5.78 -5.20 -14.97
CA PHE A 47 5.64 -4.31 -16.13
C PHE A 47 7.00 -3.85 -16.69
N SER A 48 8.01 -3.69 -15.83
CA SER A 48 9.39 -3.37 -16.20
C SER A 48 10.36 -4.01 -15.21
N LEU A 49 11.62 -4.18 -15.61
CA LEU A 49 12.69 -4.67 -14.70
C LEU A 49 13.35 -3.53 -13.91
N ASP A 50 12.99 -2.27 -14.21
CA ASP A 50 13.71 -1.06 -13.77
C ASP A 50 12.94 -0.22 -12.75
N GLU A 51 11.64 -0.49 -12.54
CA GLU A 51 10.81 0.27 -11.60
C GLU A 51 10.44 -0.61 -10.39
N THR A 52 11.28 -0.60 -9.36
CA THR A 52 10.87 -1.01 -8.02
C THR A 52 10.16 0.16 -7.36
N LEU A 53 8.96 -0.09 -6.83
CA LEU A 53 8.09 0.90 -6.19
C LEU A 53 8.85 1.72 -5.14
N ASP A 54 9.20 2.96 -5.46
CA ASP A 54 9.96 3.85 -4.58
C ASP A 54 9.04 4.50 -3.54
N VAL A 55 9.17 4.06 -2.29
CA VAL A 55 8.62 4.75 -1.12
C VAL A 55 9.79 5.19 -0.26
N VAL A 56 10.34 6.37 -0.55
CA VAL A 56 11.46 6.92 0.24
C VAL A 56 10.90 7.73 1.42
N ARG A 57 11.40 7.46 2.64
CA ARG A 57 11.26 8.40 3.76
C ARG A 57 12.08 9.63 3.42
N ILE A 58 11.45 10.79 3.23
CA ILE A 58 12.17 12.06 3.29
C ILE A 58 12.36 12.38 4.77
N GLN A 59 13.54 12.08 5.30
CA GLN A 59 13.98 12.66 6.56
C GLN A 59 14.47 14.07 6.26
N GLU A 60 13.71 15.08 6.66
CA GLU A 60 14.22 16.45 6.68
C GLU A 60 15.40 16.53 7.67
N PRO A 61 16.48 17.26 7.33
CA PRO A 61 17.58 17.45 8.26
C PRO A 61 17.09 18.22 9.50
N ARG A 62 17.45 17.70 10.67
CA ARG A 62 17.18 18.31 11.99
C ARG A 62 17.60 19.77 12.06
#